data_AF-A0A8C4S2X1-F1
#
_entry.id   AF-A0A8C4S2X1-F1
#
_cell.length_a   1.000
_cell.length_b   1.000
_cell.length_c   1.000
_cell.angle_alpha   90.00
_cell.angle_beta   90.00
_cell.angle_gamma   90.00
#
_symmetry.space_group_name_H-M   'P 1'
#
loop_
_entity.id
_entity.type
_entity.pdbx_description
1 polymer ?
#
loop_
_entity_poly.entity_id
_entity_poly.type
_entity_poly.pdbx_seq_one_letter_code
_entity_poly.pdbx_strand_id
1 'polypeptide(L)'
;MNWKRVILLCAFALVLILAIKKNRKVSITNVDVYVIFKLKIKFKLWMNFLVPEIKKGIFMPEAEASKFFKRRAKRSPKSRDEMNAENRQRLAADERRREYYEEQRNEYENYVEEERDEQYERTREKTEQWREWHYDGLYPPYEYNRHHV
;
A
#
# COMPACT_ATOMS: atom_id res chain seq x y z
N MET A 1 -17.78 -1.43 9.89
CA MET A 1 -19.20 -1.03 10.09
C MET A 1 -20.05 -1.74 9.06
N ASN A 2 -21.02 -2.54 9.47
CA ASN A 2 -21.81 -3.37 8.54
C ASN A 2 -22.92 -2.53 7.93
N TRP A 3 -22.78 -2.13 6.66
CA TRP A 3 -23.68 -1.20 5.96
C TRP A 3 -25.16 -1.62 6.01
N LYS A 4 -25.42 -2.93 6.08
CA LYS A 4 -26.77 -3.49 6.29
C LYS A 4 -27.42 -3.03 7.60
N ARG A 5 -26.65 -2.92 8.70
CA ARG A 5 -27.15 -2.43 10.00
C ARG A 5 -27.47 -0.94 9.95
N VAL A 6 -26.69 -0.16 9.20
CA VAL A 6 -26.92 1.28 9.03
C VAL A 6 -28.21 1.53 8.24
N ILE A 7 -28.44 0.75 7.18
CA ILE A 7 -29.67 0.83 6.38
C ILE A 7 -30.90 0.46 7.22
N LEU A 8 -30.82 -0.61 8.02
CA LEU A 8 -31.91 -1.02 8.91
C LEU A 8 -32.23 0.02 9.98
N LEU A 9 -31.22 0.62 10.60
CA LEU A 9 -31.41 1.68 11.59
C LEU A 9 -32.03 2.94 10.98
N CYS A 10 -31.59 3.33 9.77
CA CYS A 10 -32.20 4.44 9.02
C CYS A 10 -33.67 4.16 8.67
N ALA A 11 -33.99 2.95 8.21
CA ALA A 11 -35.36 2.56 7.90
C ALA A 11 -36.26 2.58 9.16
N PHE A 12 -35.77 2.08 10.29
CA PHE A 12 -36.52 2.08 11.55
C PHE A 12 -36.77 3.51 12.08
N ALA A 13 -35.79 4.40 11.94
CA ALA A 13 -35.94 5.80 12.30
C ALA A 13 -37.01 6.50 11.45
N LEU A 14 -37.07 6.23 10.14
CA LEU A 14 -38.10 6.78 9.26
C LEU A 14 -39.51 6.30 9.64
N VAL A 15 -39.66 5.02 9.99
CA VAL A 15 -40.95 4.45 10.44
C VAL A 15 -41.41 5.11 11.75
N LEU A 16 -40.50 5.31 12.71
CA LEU A 16 -40.80 6.01 13.96
C LEU A 16 -41.22 7.46 13.73
N ILE A 17 -40.52 8.19 12.85
CA ILE A 17 -40.87 9.57 12.49
C ILE A 17 -42.26 9.63 11.84
N LEU A 18 -42.60 8.69 10.95
CA LEU A 18 -43.91 8.61 10.32
C LEU A 18 -45.02 8.26 11.32
N ALA A 19 -44.77 7.36 12.28
CA ALA A 19 -45.71 7.02 13.34
C ALA A 19 -46.01 8.23 14.25
N ILE A 20 -44.99 8.99 14.63
CA ILE A 20 -45.13 10.23 15.40
C ILE A 20 -45.91 11.28 14.60
N LYS A 21 -45.65 11.38 13.29
CA LYS A 21 -46.35 12.34 12.41
C LYS A 21 -47.82 11.96 12.17
N LYS A 22 -48.16 10.66 12.15
CA LYS A 22 -49.54 10.16 12.02
C LYS A 22 -50.39 10.51 13.25
N ASN A 23 -49.80 10.46 14.45
CA ASN A 23 -50.45 10.86 15.70
C ASN A 23 -50.54 12.39 15.90
N ARG A 24 -49.88 13.18 15.05
CA ARG A 24 -49.83 14.66 15.10
C ARG A 24 -50.81 15.36 14.15
N LYS A 25 -51.82 14.66 13.63
CA LYS A 25 -52.88 15.30 12.82
C LYS A 25 -53.99 15.95 13.64
N VAL A 26 -53.87 16.01 14.97
CA VAL A 26 -54.88 16.64 15.84
C VAL A 26 -54.25 17.84 16.55
N SER A 27 -54.86 18.99 16.28
CA SER A 27 -54.65 20.34 16.85
C SER A 27 -53.24 20.92 16.77
N ILE A 28 -52.93 21.62 15.67
CA ILE A 28 -51.95 22.70 15.68
C ILE A 28 -52.59 23.85 16.46
N THR A 29 -52.16 24.05 17.70
CA THR A 29 -52.59 25.21 18.48
C THR A 29 -51.72 26.42 18.12
N ASN A 30 -52.21 27.64 18.35
CA ASN A 30 -51.46 28.88 18.03
C ASN A 30 -50.08 28.94 18.73
N VAL A 31 -49.89 28.20 19.83
CA VAL A 31 -48.62 28.07 20.55
C VAL A 31 -47.57 27.32 19.71
N ASP A 32 -47.96 26.28 18.98
CA ASP A 32 -47.04 25.52 18.11
C ASP A 32 -46.53 26.38 16.95
N VAL A 33 -47.39 27.23 16.38
CA VAL A 33 -47.01 28.17 15.32
C VAL A 33 -46.00 29.18 15.84
N TYR A 34 -46.21 29.74 17.04
CA TYR A 34 -45.27 30.68 17.66
C TYR A 34 -43.93 30.02 17.98
N VAL A 35 -43.93 28.81 18.52
CA VAL A 35 -42.71 28.04 18.83
C VAL A 35 -41.95 27.69 17.55
N ILE A 36 -42.64 27.24 16.51
CA ILE A 36 -42.03 26.96 15.19
C ILE A 36 -41.47 28.24 14.58
N PHE A 37 -42.19 29.35 14.65
CA PHE A 37 -41.72 30.64 14.14
C PHE A 37 -40.49 31.13 14.91
N LYS A 38 -40.49 31.02 16.24
CA LYS A 38 -39.35 31.37 17.11
C LYS A 38 -38.13 30.49 16.85
N LEU A 39 -38.32 29.18 16.66
CA LEU A 39 -37.26 28.25 16.27
C LEU A 39 -36.71 28.56 14.89
N LYS A 40 -37.57 28.90 13.92
CA LYS A 40 -37.17 29.25 12.56
C LYS A 40 -36.39 30.57 12.52
N ILE A 41 -36.80 31.56 13.33
CA ILE A 41 -36.03 32.80 13.53
C ILE A 41 -34.69 32.49 14.18
N LYS A 42 -34.68 31.72 15.28
CA LYS A 42 -33.44 31.38 16.00
C LYS A 42 -32.47 30.60 15.12
N PHE A 43 -32.96 29.66 14.31
CA PHE A 43 -32.16 28.91 13.35
C PHE A 43 -31.61 29.81 12.24
N LYS A 44 -32.43 30.73 11.70
CA LYS A 44 -31.99 31.70 10.70
C LYS A 44 -30.93 32.65 11.26
N LEU A 45 -31.09 33.08 12.51
CA LEU A 45 -30.11 33.92 13.21
C LEU A 45 -28.80 33.17 13.45
N TRP A 46 -28.89 31.91 13.89
CA TRP A 46 -27.74 31.03 14.12
C TRP A 46 -26.99 30.71 12.82
N MET A 47 -27.71 30.42 11.73
CA MET A 47 -27.11 30.20 10.41
C MET A 47 -26.43 31.46 9.86
N ASN A 48 -27.05 32.64 10.02
CA ASN A 48 -26.42 33.89 9.62
C ASN A 48 -25.16 34.24 10.44
N PHE A 49 -25.07 33.74 11.68
CA PHE A 49 -23.91 33.92 12.55
C PHE A 49 -22.78 32.93 12.24
N LEU A 50 -23.09 31.66 11.95
CA LEU A 50 -22.10 30.60 11.69
C LEU A 50 -21.55 30.58 10.27
N VAL A 51 -22.38 30.86 9.27
CA VAL A 51 -21.99 30.83 7.85
C VAL A 51 -20.83 31.79 7.50
N PRO A 52 -20.73 33.02 8.03
CA PRO A 52 -19.59 33.88 7.73
C PRO A 52 -18.28 33.39 8.33
N GLU A 53 -18.31 32.58 9.40
CA GLU A 53 -17.11 32.02 10.04
C GLU A 53 -16.59 30.80 9.26
N ILE A 54 -17.49 29.92 8.81
CA ILE A 54 -17.14 28.76 7.99
C ILE A 54 -16.63 29.18 6.60
N LYS A 55 -17.20 30.25 6.01
CA LYS A 55 -16.73 30.78 4.71
C LYS A 55 -15.32 31.36 4.77
N LYS A 56 -14.85 31.79 5.95
CA LYS A 56 -13.49 32.33 6.14
C LYS A 56 -12.43 31.26 6.38
N GLY A 57 -12.84 30.04 6.75
CA GLY A 57 -11.90 28.97 7.14
C GLY A 57 -11.50 28.01 6.01
N ILE A 58 -12.26 27.95 4.90
CA ILE A 58 -12.05 26.93 3.85
C ILE A 58 -11.25 27.49 2.66
N PHE A 59 -11.41 28.80 2.38
CA PHE A 59 -10.70 29.46 1.28
C PHE A 59 -10.07 30.75 1.76
N MET A 60 -8.77 30.84 1.55
CA MET A 60 -8.00 32.04 1.81
C MET A 60 -8.34 33.11 0.75
N PRO A 61 -8.51 34.38 1.14
CA PRO A 61 -8.87 35.46 0.23
C PRO A 61 -7.80 35.68 -0.86
N GLU A 62 -8.23 36.09 -2.05
CA GLU A 62 -7.37 36.19 -3.25
C GLU A 62 -6.13 37.08 -3.05
N ALA A 63 -6.27 38.20 -2.32
CA ALA A 63 -5.15 39.08 -2.00
C ALA A 63 -4.07 38.39 -1.14
N GLU A 64 -4.46 37.42 -0.32
CA GLU A 64 -3.58 36.61 0.51
C GLU A 64 -3.04 35.40 -0.27
N ALA A 65 -3.87 34.75 -1.10
CA ALA A 65 -3.47 33.74 -2.08
C ALA A 65 -2.41 34.25 -3.06
N SER A 66 -2.53 35.49 -3.54
CA SER A 66 -1.57 36.13 -4.43
C SER A 66 -0.17 36.22 -3.82
N LYS A 67 -0.05 36.30 -2.48
CA LYS A 67 1.25 36.32 -1.80
C LYS A 67 1.99 34.99 -1.87
N PHE A 68 1.29 33.86 -2.02
CA PHE A 68 1.90 32.53 -2.19
C PHE A 68 2.60 32.36 -3.55
N PHE A 69 2.13 33.07 -4.57
CA PHE A 69 2.69 33.01 -5.92
C PHE A 69 3.85 33.99 -6.13
N LYS A 70 3.91 35.09 -5.36
CA LYS A 70 4.84 36.20 -5.59
C LYS A 70 6.29 35.97 -5.16
N ARG A 71 6.67 34.77 -4.70
CA ARG A 71 8.06 34.50 -4.27
C ARG A 71 8.54 33.07 -4.51
N ARG A 72 8.06 32.39 -5.56
CA ARG A 72 8.57 31.05 -5.92
C ARG A 72 9.59 31.04 -7.08
N ALA A 73 10.08 32.22 -7.50
CA ALA A 73 11.03 32.32 -8.62
C ALA A 73 12.49 32.08 -8.21
N LYS A 74 12.83 32.20 -6.92
CA LYS A 74 14.18 31.95 -6.41
C LYS A 74 14.07 31.17 -5.11
N ARG A 75 14.20 29.84 -5.18
CA ARG A 75 14.56 29.06 -3.98
C ARG A 75 15.83 29.70 -3.41
N SER A 76 15.93 29.82 -2.09
CA SER A 76 17.20 30.18 -1.48
C SER A 76 18.28 29.23 -1.98
N PRO A 77 19.55 29.66 -2.08
CA PRO A 77 20.65 28.74 -2.31
C PRO A 77 20.51 27.56 -1.34
N LYS A 78 20.56 26.35 -1.87
CA LYS A 78 20.39 25.13 -1.09
C LYS A 78 21.41 25.12 0.04
N SER A 79 20.98 24.87 1.27
CA SER A 79 21.92 24.77 2.38
C SER A 79 22.87 23.58 2.16
N ARG A 80 24.08 23.65 2.73
CA ARG A 80 25.06 22.55 2.61
C ARG A 80 24.50 21.23 3.16
N ASP A 81 23.69 21.30 4.22
CA ASP A 81 23.08 20.13 4.84
C ASP A 81 22.00 19.50 3.95
N GLU A 82 21.19 20.32 3.28
CA GLU A 82 20.22 19.83 2.28
C GLU A 82 20.91 19.14 1.11
N MET A 83 22.03 19.69 0.62
CA MET A 83 22.81 19.08 -0.46
C MET A 83 23.40 17.73 -0.02
N ASN A 84 23.93 17.65 1.21
CA ASN A 84 24.45 16.41 1.76
C ASN A 84 23.35 15.36 1.93
N ALA A 85 22.17 15.75 2.41
CA ALA A 85 21.03 14.86 2.55
C ALA A 85 20.53 14.33 1.20
N GLU A 86 20.44 15.18 0.18
CA GLU A 86 20.10 14.78 -1.19
C GLU A 86 21.14 13.84 -1.79
N ASN A 87 22.44 14.12 -1.60
CA ASN A 87 23.50 13.24 -2.08
C ASN A 87 23.44 11.86 -1.42
N ARG A 88 23.15 11.78 -0.12
CA ARG A 88 22.94 10.49 0.58
C ARG A 88 21.76 9.72 -0.02
N GLN A 89 20.64 10.39 -0.30
CA GLN A 89 19.49 9.76 -0.93
C GLN A 89 19.81 9.27 -2.34
N ARG A 90 20.56 10.06 -3.11
CA ARG A 90 21.01 9.68 -4.46
C ARG A 90 21.90 8.45 -4.44
N LEU A 91 22.89 8.42 -3.54
CA LEU A 91 23.79 7.28 -3.39
C LEU A 91 23.02 6.02 -2.96
N ALA A 92 22.13 6.11 -1.96
CA ALA A 92 21.31 4.98 -1.53
C ALA A 92 20.34 4.47 -2.61
N ALA A 93 19.88 5.34 -3.52
CA ALA A 93 19.06 4.92 -4.66
C ALA A 93 19.90 4.21 -5.73
N ASP A 94 21.15 4.64 -5.93
CA ASP A 94 22.07 4.02 -6.87
C ASP A 94 22.57 2.66 -6.37
N GLU A 95 22.88 2.57 -5.08
CA GLU A 95 23.26 1.33 -4.39
C GLU A 95 22.15 0.28 -4.48
N ARG A 96 20.90 0.62 -4.15
CA ARG A 96 19.76 -0.29 -4.32
C ARG A 96 19.56 -0.77 -5.76
N ARG A 97 19.82 0.10 -6.73
CA ARG A 97 19.74 -0.29 -8.15
C ARG A 97 20.85 -1.26 -8.50
N ARG A 98 22.05 -1.04 -7.98
CA ARG A 98 23.21 -1.91 -8.19
C ARG A 98 22.99 -3.28 -7.55
N GLU A 99 22.58 -3.31 -6.29
CA GLU A 99 22.23 -4.53 -5.54
C GLU A 99 21.21 -5.37 -6.32
N TYR A 100 20.13 -4.75 -6.82
CA TYR A 100 19.13 -5.45 -7.64
C TYR A 100 19.72 -6.15 -8.87
N TYR A 101 20.63 -5.50 -9.59
CA TYR A 101 21.25 -6.12 -10.77
C TYR A 101 22.30 -7.17 -10.40
N GLU A 102 23.02 -6.98 -9.29
CA GLU A 102 23.97 -7.97 -8.77
C GLU A 102 23.24 -9.23 -8.28
N GLU A 103 22.10 -9.08 -7.58
CA GLU A 103 21.23 -10.19 -7.17
C GLU A 103 20.70 -10.96 -8.38
N GLN A 104 20.14 -10.28 -9.39
CA GLN A 104 19.64 -10.91 -10.62
C GLN A 104 20.74 -11.69 -11.36
N ARG A 105 21.96 -11.14 -11.41
CA ARG A 105 23.10 -11.84 -12.00
C ARG A 105 23.51 -13.05 -11.17
N ASN A 106 23.59 -12.90 -9.84
CA ASN A 106 23.99 -13.96 -8.94
C ASN A 106 22.99 -15.12 -8.95
N GLU A 107 21.69 -14.84 -8.94
CA GLU A 107 20.63 -15.85 -9.10
C GLU A 107 20.80 -16.64 -10.39
N TYR A 108 21.08 -15.96 -11.50
CA TYR A 108 21.32 -16.62 -12.78
C TYR A 108 22.60 -17.47 -12.78
N GLU A 109 23.71 -16.95 -12.25
CA GLU A 109 24.96 -17.71 -12.15
C GLU A 109 24.80 -18.94 -11.24
N ASN A 110 24.08 -18.79 -10.13
CA ASN A 110 23.77 -19.89 -9.23
C ASN A 110 22.90 -20.95 -9.90
N TYR A 111 21.83 -20.56 -10.60
CA TYR A 111 20.98 -21.50 -11.36
C TYR A 111 21.76 -22.31 -12.41
N VAL A 112 22.67 -21.66 -13.16
CA VAL A 112 23.50 -22.35 -14.15
C VAL A 112 24.48 -23.32 -13.50
N GLU A 113 25.03 -22.97 -12.34
CA GLU A 113 25.92 -23.83 -11.55
C GLU A 113 25.16 -25.05 -11.01
N GLU A 114 24.01 -24.83 -10.37
CA GLU A 114 23.14 -25.88 -9.83
C GLU A 114 22.71 -26.88 -10.93
N GLU A 115 22.24 -26.40 -12.08
CA GLU A 115 21.87 -27.27 -13.21
C GLU A 115 23.03 -28.14 -13.70
N ARG A 116 24.25 -27.57 -13.73
CA ARG A 116 25.44 -28.29 -14.17
C ARG A 116 25.83 -29.36 -13.15
N ASP A 117 25.80 -29.03 -11.87
CA ASP A 117 26.15 -29.94 -10.78
C ASP A 117 25.12 -31.06 -10.65
N GLU A 118 23.81 -30.76 -10.75
CA GLU A 118 22.76 -31.77 -10.81
C GLU A 118 22.92 -32.74 -11.98
N GLN A 119 23.28 -32.22 -13.17
CA GLN A 119 23.54 -33.05 -14.32
C GLN A 119 24.79 -33.93 -14.11
N TYR A 120 25.83 -33.41 -13.46
CA TYR A 120 27.03 -34.16 -13.10
C TYR A 120 26.70 -35.30 -12.13
N GLU A 121 25.99 -35.01 -11.04
CA GLU A 121 25.57 -35.99 -10.06
C GLU A 121 24.66 -37.06 -10.67
N ARG A 122 23.69 -36.66 -11.50
CA ARG A 122 22.83 -37.62 -12.24
C ARG A 122 23.64 -38.56 -13.12
N THR A 123 24.67 -38.04 -13.78
CA THR A 123 25.55 -38.85 -14.66
C THR A 123 26.44 -39.77 -13.83
N ARG A 124 26.94 -39.27 -12.70
CA ARG A 124 27.76 -40.01 -11.75
C ARG A 124 26.97 -41.16 -11.12
N GLU A 125 25.81 -40.87 -10.53
CA GLU A 125 24.91 -41.86 -9.94
C GLU A 125 24.54 -42.93 -10.95
N LYS A 126 24.16 -42.54 -12.17
CA LYS A 126 23.86 -43.50 -13.24
C LYS A 126 25.07 -44.41 -13.51
N THR A 127 26.26 -43.86 -13.62
CA THR A 127 27.49 -44.62 -13.88
C THR A 127 27.81 -45.57 -12.71
N GLU A 128 27.66 -45.11 -11.47
CA GLU A 128 27.85 -45.92 -10.26
C GLU A 128 26.82 -47.06 -10.19
N GLN A 129 25.55 -46.79 -10.46
CA GLN A 129 24.49 -47.80 -10.53
C GLN A 129 24.75 -48.88 -11.60
N TRP A 130 25.22 -48.47 -12.79
CA TRP A 130 25.62 -49.42 -13.84
C TRP A 130 26.83 -50.27 -13.39
N ARG A 131 27.79 -49.67 -12.68
CA ARG A 131 28.94 -50.42 -12.12
C ARG A 131 28.49 -51.42 -11.07
N GLU A 132 27.59 -51.05 -10.16
CA GLU A 132 27.04 -51.94 -9.14
C GLU A 132 26.27 -53.11 -9.77
N TRP A 133 25.44 -52.84 -10.79
CA TRP A 133 24.71 -53.90 -11.50
C TRP A 133 25.64 -54.91 -12.19
N HIS A 134 26.77 -54.43 -12.71
CA HIS A 134 27.79 -55.25 -13.38
C HIS A 134 28.91 -55.73 -12.46
N TYR A 135 28.82 -55.49 -11.15
CA TYR A 135 29.87 -55.85 -10.22
C TYR A 135 29.87 -57.37 -9.97
N ASP A 136 30.77 -58.07 -10.64
CA ASP A 136 30.97 -59.53 -10.53
C ASP A 136 31.97 -59.92 -9.43
N GLY A 137 32.57 -58.94 -8.74
CA GLY A 137 33.59 -59.15 -7.72
C GLY A 137 35.00 -59.46 -8.28
N LEU A 138 35.18 -59.48 -9.59
CA LEU A 138 36.48 -59.72 -10.26
C LEU A 138 37.16 -58.42 -10.77
N TYR A 139 36.60 -57.24 -10.47
CA TYR A 139 37.15 -55.95 -10.90
C TYR A 139 38.15 -55.36 -9.87
N PRO A 140 39.34 -54.86 -10.28
CA PRO A 140 39.83 -54.69 -11.66
C PRO A 140 40.28 -56.01 -12.29
N PRO A 141 40.10 -56.20 -13.61
CA PRO A 141 40.61 -57.36 -14.30
C PRO A 141 42.13 -57.44 -14.09
N TYR A 142 42.59 -58.56 -13.54
CA TYR A 142 44.00 -58.83 -13.27
C TYR A 142 44.76 -59.09 -14.59
N GLU A 143 44.94 -58.06 -15.42
CA GLU A 143 45.73 -58.20 -16.67
C GLU A 143 47.23 -58.40 -16.43
N TYR A 144 47.72 -58.31 -15.17
CA TYR A 144 49.14 -58.35 -14.83
C TYR A 144 49.69 -59.71 -14.34
N ASN A 145 48.97 -60.82 -14.51
CA ASN A 145 49.48 -62.17 -14.19
C ASN A 145 49.62 -63.08 -15.42
N ARG A 146 50.10 -62.57 -16.57
CA ARG A 146 50.73 -63.44 -17.58
C ARG A 146 52.18 -63.72 -17.19
N HIS A 147 52.37 -64.68 -16.30
CA HIS A 147 53.66 -65.35 -16.20
C HIS A 147 53.88 -66.10 -17.52
N HIS A 148 54.75 -65.57 -18.38
CA HIS A 148 55.35 -66.36 -19.44
C HIS A 148 56.26 -67.41 -18.77
N VAL A 149 55.91 -68.67 -18.92
CA VAL A 149 56.78 -69.84 -18.67
C VAL A 149 56.99 -70.53 -20.01
#